data_AF-X7ZDQ7-F1
#
_entry.id   AF-X7ZDQ7-F1
#
_cell.length_a   1.000
_cell.length_b   1.000
_cell.length_c   1.000
_cell.angle_alpha   90.00
_cell.angle_beta   90.00
_cell.angle_gamma   90.00
#
_symmetry.space_group_name_H-M   'P 1'
#
loop_
_entity.id
_entity.type
_entity.pdbx_description
1 polymer ?
#
loop_
_entity_poly.entity_id
_entity_poly.type
_entity_poly.pdbx_seq_one_letter_code
_entity_poly.pdbx_strand_id
1 'polypeptide(L)' 'MYLVISDAHAGLKAAVAQQFTGSSWQRCRVHFMRNLHTAVAAKHAPA' A
#
# COMPACT_ATOMS: atom_id res chain seq x y z
N MET A 1 4.13 -0.98 20.07
CA MET A 1 4.57 -0.75 18.69
C MET A 1 3.36 -0.83 17.79
N TYR A 2 3.06 0.21 17.02
CA TYR A 2 1.88 0.28 16.17
C TYR A 2 2.21 -0.05 14.71
N LEU A 3 1.20 -0.53 13.97
CA LEU A 3 1.29 -0.85 12.55
C LEU A 3 0.28 0.00 11.79
N VAL A 4 0.75 0.74 10.80
CA VAL A 4 -0.09 1.52 9.89
C VAL A 4 -0.17 0.83 8.53
N ILE A 5 -1.40 0.60 8.04
CA ILE A 5 -1.65 -0.05 6.75
C ILE A 5 -2.31 0.95 5.81
N SER A 6 -1.68 1.23 4.66
CA SER A 6 -2.23 2.16 3.65
C SER A 6 -1.81 1.76 2.22
N ASP A 7 -2.33 2.44 1.19
CA ASP A 7 -1.78 2.28 -0.17
C ASP A 7 -0.33 2.79 -0.26
N ALA A 8 0.44 2.28 -1.22
CA ALA A 8 1.84 2.64 -1.42
C ALA A 8 2.04 3.99 -2.14
N HIS A 9 1.04 4.86 -2.15
CA HIS A 9 1.18 6.22 -2.64
C HIS A 9 2.29 6.99 -1.89
N ALA A 10 3.17 7.67 -2.63
CA ALA A 10 4.35 8.34 -2.06
C ALA A 10 3.99 9.35 -0.97
N GLY A 11 2.93 10.15 -1.19
CA GLY A 11 2.45 11.12 -0.20
C GLY A 11 1.89 10.47 1.06
N LEU A 12 1.23 9.31 0.95
CA LEU A 12 0.71 8.59 2.11
C LEU A 12 1.84 8.02 2.96
N LYS A 13 2.84 7.40 2.33
CA LYS A 13 4.05 6.92 3.03
C LYS A 13 4.77 8.04 3.77
N ALA A 14 4.93 9.20 3.12
CA ALA A 14 5.57 10.36 3.73
C ALA A 14 4.78 10.87 4.95
N ALA A 15 3.46 11.02 4.82
CA ALA A 15 2.61 11.43 5.92
C ALA A 15 2.63 10.43 7.10
N VAL A 16 2.64 9.13 6.81
CA VAL A 16 2.74 8.09 7.85
C VAL A 16 4.06 8.20 8.61
N ALA A 17 5.18 8.35 7.89
CA ALA A 17 6.49 8.49 8.52
C ALA A 17 6.62 9.75 9.38
N GLN A 18 5.95 10.85 8.98
CA GLN A 18 5.98 12.12 9.71
C GLN A 18 5.08 12.11 10.95
N GLN A 19 3.87 11.55 10.86
CA GLN A 19 2.86 11.69 11.89
C GLN A 19 2.83 10.53 12.89
N PHE A 20 3.32 9.35 12.50
CA PHE A 20 3.28 8.13 13.31
C PHE A 20 4.69 7.60 13.61
N THR A 21 5.56 8.47 14.12
CA THR A 21 6.94 8.13 14.49
C THR A 21 7.00 6.87 15.36
N GLY A 22 7.90 5.94 15.03
CA GLY A 22 8.05 4.66 15.73
C GLY A 22 7.01 3.59 15.37
N SER A 23 6.08 3.90 14.46
CA SER A 23 5.18 2.90 13.89
C SER A 23 5.82 2.21 12.69
N SER A 24 5.51 0.92 12.52
CA SER A 24 5.80 0.20 11.28
C SER A 24 4.76 0.53 10.21
N TRP A 25 5.14 0.43 8.94
CA TRP A 25 4.22 0.61 7.81
C TRP A 25 4.17 -0.64 6.94
N GLN A 26 2.98 -1.01 6.49
CA GLN A 26 2.75 -2.05 5.49
C GLN A 26 1.81 -1.56 4.39
N ARG A 27 2.02 -2.05 3.16
CA ARG A 27 1.10 -1.80 2.06
C ARG A 27 -0.17 -2.63 2.25
N CYS A 28 -1.33 -2.01 2.04
CA CYS A 28 -2.61 -2.70 2.01
C CYS A 28 -2.67 -3.71 0.85
N ARG A 29 -2.90 -4.99 1.14
CA ARG A 29 -3.02 -6.06 0.14
C ARG A 29 -4.21 -5.83 -0.82
N VAL A 30 -5.32 -5.28 -0.33
CA VAL A 30 -6.51 -5.01 -1.17
C VAL A 30 -6.20 -3.94 -2.23
N HIS A 31 -5.64 -2.80 -1.83
CA HIS A 31 -5.21 -1.78 -2.80
C HIS A 31 -4.12 -2.32 -3.72
N PHE A 32 -3.19 -3.13 -3.22
CA PHE A 32 -2.18 -3.74 -4.07
C PHE A 32 -2.79 -4.61 -5.17
N MET A 33 -3.71 -5.52 -4.83
CA MET A 33 -4.39 -6.36 -5.82
C MET A 33 -5.17 -5.52 -6.83
N ARG A 34 -5.93 -4.52 -6.39
CA ARG A 34 -6.65 -3.61 -7.30
C ARG A 34 -5.68 -2.90 -8.25
N ASN A 35 -4.55 -2.38 -7.75
CA ASN A 35 -3.55 -1.73 -8.59
C ASN A 35 -2.94 -2.71 -9.60
N LEU A 36 -2.70 -3.97 -9.20
CA LEU A 36 -2.22 -5.00 -10.11
C LEU A 36 -3.23 -5.27 -11.23
N HIS A 37 -4.51 -5.48 -10.92
CA HIS A 37 -5.56 -5.68 -11.93
C HIS A 37 -5.65 -4.54 -12.94
N THR A 38 -5.32 -3.30 -12.54
CA THR A 38 -5.29 -2.15 -13.47
C THR A 38 -3.98 -2.03 -14.25
N ALA A 39 -2.88 -2.56 -13.72
CA ALA A 39 -1.55 -2.39 -14.31
C ALA A 39 -1.16 -3.53 -15.27
N VAL A 40 -1.78 -4.69 -15.16
CA VAL A 40 -1.49 -5.85 -16.01
C VAL A 40 -2.67 -6.17 -16.91
N ALA A 41 -2.38 -6.76 -18.08
CA ALA A 41 -3.44 -7.30 -18.94
C ALA A 41 -4.25 -8.36 -18.20
N ALA A 42 -5.56 -8.44 -18.44
CA ALA A 42 -6.47 -9.36 -17.74
C ALA A 42 -5.98 -10.82 -17.73
N LYS A 43 -5.33 -11.27 -18.81
CA LYS A 43 -4.74 -12.62 -18.92
C LYS A 43 -3.60 -12.93 -17.94
N HIS A 44 -2.97 -11.91 -17.37
CA HIS A 44 -1.88 -12.03 -16.40
C HIS A 44 -2.29 -11.52 -15.01
N ALA A 45 -3.56 -11.16 -14.82
CA ALA A 45 -4.02 -10.69 -13.53
C ALA A 45 -3.90 -11.82 -12.49
N PRO A 46 -3.37 -11.53 -11.30
CA PRO A 46 -3.29 -12.51 -10.24
C PRO A 46 -4.70 -12.94 -9.81
N ALA A 47 -4.82 -14.20 -9.37
CA ALA A 47 -6.05 -14.78 -8.84
C ALA A 47 -6.46 -14.16 -7.50
#